data_AF-A0A2B6TIZ0-F1
#
_entry.id   AF-A0A2B6TIZ0-F1
#
_cell.length_a   1.000
_cell.length_b   1.000
_cell.length_c   1.000
_cell.angle_alpha   90.00
_cell.angle_beta   90.00
_cell.angle_gamma   90.00
#
_symmetry.space_group_name_H-M   'P 1'
#
loop_
_entity.id
_entity.type
_entity.pdbx_description
1 polymer ?
#
loop_
_entity_poly.entity_id
_entity_poly.type
_entity_poly.pdbx_seq_one_letter_code
_entity_poly.pdbx_strand_id
1 'polypeptide(L)'
;MSIKKKLGMGVVTAGLGLSLIGGGTYAYFSDKEVSQNTFAAGTLDLSVNPEVVINVDNIKPGDEMERGFQLVNKGTLAIGDVKLLTDYSVIDAKGDNGSADFGDHIRVDFLWNLDKNEVPIWSTTLSELKVATQNGSIPDLVQKGVVDREGNGLAPGDDDTFYVMFTFVDSNEEQNVFQGDSLKLNWTFNSMQTKGEER
;
A
#
# COMPACT_ATOMS: atom_id res chain seq x y z
N MET A 1 -42.91 35.32 -18.60
CA MET A 1 -42.07 35.65 -17.42
C MET A 1 -42.85 35.20 -16.20
N SER A 2 -42.33 34.44 -15.23
CA SER A 2 -41.06 34.60 -14.51
C SER A 2 -40.43 33.22 -14.17
N ILE A 3 -39.15 33.04 -14.46
CA ILE A 3 -38.05 32.95 -13.47
C ILE A 3 -38.25 31.88 -12.39
N LYS A 4 -38.13 30.60 -12.78
CA LYS A 4 -37.37 29.60 -11.99
C LYS A 4 -36.42 28.76 -12.86
N LYS A 5 -35.95 29.37 -13.96
CA LYS A 5 -34.80 28.91 -14.75
C LYS A 5 -33.55 29.13 -13.90
N LYS A 6 -32.98 28.08 -13.30
CA LYS A 6 -31.55 27.89 -12.96
C LYS A 6 -31.34 26.62 -12.09
N LEU A 7 -31.50 25.45 -12.70
CA LEU A 7 -30.66 24.30 -12.37
C LEU A 7 -30.28 23.66 -13.69
N GLY A 8 -29.36 24.33 -14.38
CA GLY A 8 -28.77 23.83 -15.61
C GLY A 8 -27.71 22.80 -15.29
N MET A 9 -27.80 21.67 -15.99
CA MET A 9 -26.68 20.91 -16.57
C MET A 9 -25.48 20.63 -15.67
N GLY A 10 -25.34 19.36 -15.25
CA GLY A 10 -24.05 18.87 -14.76
C GLY A 10 -24.02 17.46 -14.16
N VAL A 11 -24.82 16.50 -14.65
CA VAL A 11 -24.62 15.07 -14.31
C VAL A 11 -24.83 14.24 -15.56
N VAL A 12 -23.81 14.15 -16.41
CA VAL A 12 -23.71 13.13 -17.46
C VAL A 12 -22.24 12.78 -17.60
N THR A 13 -21.79 11.77 -16.84
CA THR A 13 -20.73 10.81 -17.20
C THR A 13 -20.52 9.85 -16.03
N ALA A 14 -21.45 8.93 -15.85
CA ALA A 14 -21.14 7.62 -15.29
C ALA A 14 -21.85 6.63 -16.22
N GLY A 15 -21.13 6.22 -17.26
CA GLY A 15 -21.61 5.27 -18.26
C GLY A 15 -21.76 3.89 -17.62
N LEU A 16 -22.87 3.68 -16.92
CA LEU A 16 -23.39 2.34 -16.69
C LEU A 16 -24.15 1.94 -17.96
N GLY A 17 -23.49 1.18 -18.82
CA GLY A 17 -24.05 0.79 -20.10
C GLY A 17 -23.42 -0.47 -20.67
N LEU A 18 -24.12 -1.59 -20.44
CA LEU A 18 -24.22 -2.81 -21.28
C LEU A 18 -23.16 -3.92 -21.10
N SER A 19 -23.48 -4.80 -20.13
CA SER A 19 -23.68 -6.26 -20.30
C SER A 19 -22.66 -7.11 -21.07
N LEU A 20 -22.23 -8.22 -20.44
CA LEU A 20 -22.28 -9.59 -21.01
C LEU A 20 -22.19 -10.62 -19.86
N ILE A 21 -23.33 -11.20 -19.44
CA ILE A 21 -23.34 -12.48 -18.74
C ILE A 21 -23.05 -13.55 -19.80
N GLY A 22 -21.98 -14.34 -19.62
CA GLY A 22 -21.85 -15.66 -20.24
C GLY A 22 -20.46 -16.00 -20.78
N GLY A 23 -19.70 -16.79 -20.01
CA GLY A 23 -18.73 -17.74 -20.58
C GLY A 23 -17.23 -17.48 -20.40
N GLY A 24 -16.77 -16.86 -19.31
CA GLY A 24 -15.34 -16.80 -18.95
C GLY A 24 -14.96 -17.95 -18.01
N THR A 25 -13.91 -18.69 -18.34
CA THR A 25 -13.35 -19.85 -17.62
C THR A 25 -13.21 -19.64 -16.10
N TYR A 26 -13.70 -20.59 -15.29
CA TYR A 26 -13.33 -20.68 -13.87
C TYR A 26 -11.81 -20.63 -13.75
N ALA A 27 -11.30 -19.61 -13.07
CA ALA A 27 -9.89 -19.38 -12.85
C ALA A 27 -9.24 -20.59 -12.17
N TYR A 28 -8.14 -21.10 -12.74
CA TYR A 28 -7.28 -22.08 -12.08
C TYR A 28 -6.22 -21.33 -11.26
N PHE A 29 -6.67 -20.59 -10.25
CA PHE A 29 -5.83 -20.14 -9.16
C PHE A 29 -5.82 -21.28 -8.13
N SER A 30 -4.93 -22.25 -8.28
CA SER A 30 -4.92 -23.42 -7.40
C SER A 30 -4.29 -23.09 -6.04
N ASP A 31 -5.08 -23.31 -4.98
CA ASP A 31 -4.76 -23.53 -3.56
C ASP A 31 -4.12 -22.39 -2.73
N LYS A 32 -4.84 -21.86 -1.72
CA LYS A 32 -4.44 -20.67 -0.92
C LYS A 32 -3.07 -20.87 -0.28
N GLU A 33 -2.11 -20.01 -0.59
CA GLU A 33 -0.80 -20.03 0.06
C GLU A 33 -0.62 -18.80 0.94
N VAL A 34 -0.18 -19.03 2.18
CA VAL A 34 0.31 -17.98 3.06
C VAL A 34 1.83 -18.01 2.93
N SER A 35 2.40 -16.97 2.31
CA SER A 35 3.86 -16.83 2.25
C SER A 35 4.40 -16.52 3.64
N GLN A 36 5.40 -17.30 4.09
CA GLN A 36 5.98 -17.19 5.43
C GLN A 36 6.55 -15.80 5.75
N ASN A 37 6.51 -15.48 7.05
CA ASN A 37 6.92 -14.23 7.68
C ASN A 37 8.42 -14.02 7.53
N THR A 38 8.80 -13.01 6.76
CA THR A 38 10.19 -12.58 6.61
C THR A 38 10.28 -11.09 6.88
N PHE A 39 11.30 -10.68 7.63
CA PHE A 39 11.66 -9.27 7.69
C PHE A 39 12.05 -8.84 6.28
N ALA A 40 11.41 -7.78 5.77
CA ALA A 40 11.63 -7.34 4.40
C ALA A 40 13.09 -6.92 4.15
N ALA A 41 13.76 -6.39 5.19
CA ALA A 41 15.12 -5.85 5.05
C ALA A 41 15.95 -5.79 6.36
N GLY A 42 15.63 -6.56 7.39
CA GLY A 42 16.26 -6.41 8.72
C GLY A 42 15.95 -5.04 9.35
N THR A 43 16.90 -4.47 10.09
CA THR A 43 16.74 -3.15 10.73
C THR A 43 17.09 -2.01 9.76
N LEU A 44 16.15 -1.11 9.53
CA LEU A 44 16.24 0.02 8.61
C LEU A 44 16.60 1.31 9.35
N ASP A 45 17.74 1.90 9.01
CA ASP A 45 18.22 3.14 9.62
C ASP A 45 17.57 4.36 8.96
N LEU A 46 16.66 5.02 9.68
CA LEU A 46 15.94 6.20 9.18
C LEU A 46 16.84 7.41 8.95
N SER A 47 18.05 7.46 9.51
CA SER A 47 18.97 8.59 9.30
C SER A 47 19.47 8.71 7.86
N VAL A 48 19.29 7.67 7.04
CA VAL A 48 19.75 7.61 5.63
C VAL A 48 18.61 7.43 4.62
N ASN A 49 17.34 7.55 5.03
CA ASN A 49 16.17 7.35 4.17
C ASN A 49 16.20 6.00 3.42
N PRO A 50 16.06 4.87 4.12
CA PRO A 50 16.31 3.57 3.56
C PRO A 50 15.27 3.20 2.49
N GLU A 51 15.73 2.44 1.49
CA GLU A 51 14.91 1.88 0.42
C GLU A 51 14.82 0.36 0.54
N VAL A 52 13.62 -0.18 0.30
CA VAL A 52 13.35 -1.62 0.35
C VAL A 52 12.62 -2.05 -0.91
N VAL A 53 13.17 -3.08 -1.55
CA VAL A 53 12.53 -3.72 -2.70
C VAL A 53 11.79 -4.97 -2.22
N ILE A 54 10.50 -5.05 -2.55
CA ILE A 54 9.63 -6.17 -2.18
C ILE A 54 9.06 -6.74 -3.47
N ASN A 55 9.27 -8.04 -3.70
CA ASN A 55 8.62 -8.75 -4.80
C ASN A 55 7.32 -9.35 -4.29
N VAL A 56 6.23 -9.06 -5.01
CA VAL A 56 4.91 -9.63 -4.82
C VAL A 56 4.68 -10.53 -6.03
N ASP A 57 4.94 -11.82 -5.86
CA ASP A 57 4.88 -12.82 -6.93
C ASP A 57 4.21 -14.10 -6.43
N ASN A 58 3.79 -14.95 -7.37
CA ASN A 58 3.22 -16.27 -7.10
C ASN A 58 2.04 -16.27 -6.10
N ILE A 59 1.21 -15.22 -6.13
CA ILE A 59 -0.01 -15.10 -5.33
C ILE A 59 -1.25 -15.15 -6.21
N LYS A 60 -2.37 -15.52 -5.60
CA LYS A 60 -3.69 -15.52 -6.21
C LYS A 60 -4.72 -14.76 -5.37
N PRO A 61 -5.93 -14.49 -5.90
CA PRO A 61 -7.00 -13.86 -5.12
C PRO A 61 -7.25 -14.62 -3.80
N GLY A 62 -7.23 -13.89 -2.69
CA GLY A 62 -7.36 -14.39 -1.32
C GLY A 62 -6.04 -14.79 -0.63
N ASP A 63 -4.91 -14.81 -1.35
CA ASP A 63 -3.60 -15.03 -0.75
C ASP A 63 -3.08 -13.80 -0.01
N GLU A 64 -2.19 -14.09 0.94
CA GLU A 64 -1.62 -13.13 1.86
C GLU A 64 -0.10 -13.32 1.95
N MET A 65 0.61 -12.20 1.98
CA MET A 65 2.06 -12.14 2.13
C MET A 65 2.41 -11.13 3.21
N GLU A 66 3.12 -11.58 4.23
CA GLU A 66 3.49 -10.73 5.36
C GLU A 66 4.93 -10.21 5.24
N ARG A 67 5.15 -8.96 5.65
CA ARG A 67 6.48 -8.37 5.79
C ARG A 67 6.60 -7.59 7.09
N GLY A 68 7.64 -7.89 7.86
CA GLY A 68 8.03 -7.12 9.04
C GLY A 68 9.05 -6.02 8.71
N PHE A 69 8.90 -4.86 9.33
CA PHE A 69 9.81 -3.72 9.22
C PHE A 69 10.20 -3.24 10.61
N GLN A 70 11.51 -3.13 10.86
CA GLN A 70 12.04 -2.46 12.05
C GLN A 70 12.72 -1.17 11.60
N LEU A 71 12.20 -0.03 12.03
CA LEU A 71 12.78 1.29 11.77
C LEU A 71 13.54 1.75 13.00
N VAL A 72 14.73 2.31 12.83
CA VAL A 72 15.54 2.85 13.93
C VAL A 72 16.06 4.23 13.60
N ASN A 73 16.07 5.12 14.58
CA ASN A 73 16.74 6.40 14.47
C ASN A 73 18.17 6.31 14.99
N LYS A 74 19.15 5.98 14.14
CA LYS A 74 20.58 6.02 14.52
C LYS A 74 21.21 7.41 14.44
N GLY A 75 20.41 8.43 14.10
CA GLY A 75 20.85 9.81 14.07
C GLY A 75 20.99 10.42 15.47
N THR A 76 21.34 11.70 15.51
CA THR A 76 21.47 12.48 16.76
C THR A 76 20.32 13.44 17.01
N LEU A 77 19.37 13.52 16.08
CA LEU A 77 18.21 14.41 16.13
C LEU A 77 16.93 13.58 16.09
N ALA A 78 15.90 14.06 16.77
CA ALA A 78 14.59 13.42 16.75
C ALA A 78 13.98 13.50 15.34
N ILE A 79 13.41 12.38 14.90
CA ILE A 79 12.66 12.26 13.65
C ILE A 79 11.20 12.50 13.99
N GLY A 80 10.58 13.52 13.41
CA GLY A 80 9.16 13.83 13.69
C GLY A 80 8.20 13.14 12.73
N ASP A 81 8.63 12.95 11.48
CA ASP A 81 7.78 12.44 10.40
C ASP A 81 8.52 11.35 9.63
N VAL A 82 7.78 10.33 9.17
CA VAL A 82 8.30 9.27 8.28
C VAL A 82 7.36 9.13 7.10
N LYS A 83 7.71 9.76 5.98
CA LYS A 83 6.96 9.71 4.73
C LYS A 83 7.24 8.41 3.99
N LEU A 84 6.20 7.64 3.67
CA LEU A 84 6.32 6.40 2.90
C LEU A 84 6.12 6.69 1.41
N LEU A 85 7.22 6.83 0.67
CA LEU A 85 7.16 6.94 -0.79
C LEU A 85 7.02 5.55 -1.38
N THR A 86 6.08 5.40 -2.30
CA THR A 86 5.76 4.13 -2.94
C THR A 86 5.85 4.26 -4.45
N ASP A 87 6.64 3.37 -5.04
CA ASP A 87 6.61 3.12 -6.48
C ASP A 87 6.62 1.61 -6.74
N TYR A 88 6.08 1.20 -7.87
CA TYR A 88 6.14 -0.19 -8.29
C TYR A 88 6.03 -0.35 -9.80
N SER A 89 6.48 -1.50 -10.29
CA SER A 89 6.25 -1.95 -11.66
C SER A 89 5.51 -3.28 -11.67
N VAL A 90 4.44 -3.37 -12.46
CA VAL A 90 3.76 -4.64 -12.75
C VAL A 90 4.49 -5.32 -13.90
N ILE A 91 4.75 -6.60 -13.72
CA ILE A 91 5.25 -7.52 -14.74
C ILE A 91 4.04 -8.34 -15.18
N ASP A 92 3.45 -7.92 -16.30
CA ASP A 92 2.34 -8.61 -16.96
C ASP A 92 2.89 -9.85 -17.70
N ALA A 93 2.55 -11.04 -17.22
CA ALA A 93 3.10 -12.28 -17.72
C ALA A 93 2.55 -12.65 -19.11
N LYS A 94 1.32 -12.23 -19.43
CA LYS A 94 0.61 -12.60 -20.66
C LYS A 94 0.49 -11.43 -21.65
N GLY A 95 0.77 -10.22 -21.21
CA GLY A 95 0.58 -8.99 -21.97
C GLY A 95 -0.90 -8.62 -22.17
N ASP A 96 -1.81 -9.11 -21.31
CA ASP A 96 -3.26 -8.99 -21.47
C ASP A 96 -3.95 -8.07 -20.45
N ASN A 97 -3.19 -7.41 -19.56
CA ASN A 97 -3.75 -6.48 -18.57
C ASN A 97 -4.48 -5.27 -19.17
N GLY A 98 -4.06 -4.84 -20.37
CA GLY A 98 -4.62 -3.66 -21.01
C GLY A 98 -4.45 -2.40 -20.15
N SER A 99 -5.55 -1.89 -19.58
CA SER A 99 -5.54 -0.73 -18.66
C SER A 99 -5.69 -1.11 -17.19
N ALA A 100 -5.85 -2.40 -16.88
CA ALA A 100 -5.97 -2.86 -15.51
C ALA A 100 -4.60 -2.79 -14.82
N ASP A 101 -4.58 -2.34 -13.55
CA ASP A 101 -3.37 -2.32 -12.75
C ASP A 101 -3.47 -3.36 -11.64
N PHE A 102 -2.53 -4.30 -11.61
CA PHE A 102 -2.48 -5.31 -10.57
C PHE A 102 -2.35 -4.69 -9.17
N GLY A 103 -1.72 -3.52 -9.04
CA GLY A 103 -1.59 -2.78 -7.79
C GLY A 103 -2.92 -2.29 -7.19
N ASP A 104 -4.01 -2.20 -7.99
CA ASP A 104 -5.36 -1.91 -7.49
C ASP A 104 -5.93 -3.06 -6.65
N HIS A 105 -5.43 -4.28 -6.89
CA HIS A 105 -5.92 -5.49 -6.23
C HIS A 105 -5.02 -5.95 -5.08
N ILE A 106 -3.88 -5.30 -4.86
CA ILE A 106 -3.02 -5.56 -3.71
C ILE A 106 -3.35 -4.57 -2.60
N ARG A 107 -4.16 -5.02 -1.63
CA ARG A 107 -4.40 -4.28 -0.40
C ARG A 107 -3.19 -4.44 0.53
N VAL A 108 -2.81 -3.36 1.19
CA VAL A 108 -1.81 -3.36 2.25
C VAL A 108 -2.47 -2.94 3.56
N ASP A 109 -2.32 -3.79 4.57
CA ASP A 109 -2.84 -3.60 5.92
C ASP A 109 -1.65 -3.41 6.87
N PHE A 110 -1.55 -2.23 7.49
CA PHE A 110 -0.49 -1.91 8.46
C PHE A 110 -0.92 -2.35 9.86
N LEU A 111 -0.09 -3.15 10.51
CA LEU A 111 -0.36 -3.86 11.77
C LEU A 111 0.78 -3.62 12.78
N TRP A 112 0.47 -3.51 14.07
CA TRP A 112 1.50 -3.49 15.12
C TRP A 112 1.94 -4.91 15.51
N ASN A 113 1.00 -5.86 15.50
CA ASN A 113 1.28 -7.25 15.85
C ASN A 113 0.50 -8.20 14.94
N LEU A 114 1.07 -9.38 14.74
CA LEU A 114 0.55 -10.45 13.91
C LEU A 114 -0.38 -11.39 14.68
N ASP A 115 -0.11 -11.60 15.97
CA ASP A 115 -0.67 -12.73 16.76
C ASP A 115 -1.98 -12.40 17.49
N LYS A 116 -2.59 -11.24 17.19
CA LYS A 116 -3.86 -10.85 17.77
C LYS A 116 -4.75 -10.38 16.63
N ASN A 117 -5.98 -10.86 16.58
CA ASN A 117 -7.05 -10.47 15.64
C ASN A 117 -7.28 -8.94 15.62
N GLU A 118 -6.32 -8.18 15.11
CA GLU A 118 -6.25 -6.74 15.20
C GLU A 118 -6.83 -6.14 13.93
N VAL A 119 -7.68 -5.14 14.13
CA VAL A 119 -8.11 -4.23 13.09
C VAL A 119 -6.87 -3.49 12.61
N PRO A 120 -6.60 -3.43 11.30
CA PRO A 120 -5.45 -2.69 10.79
C PRO A 120 -5.51 -1.23 11.24
N ILE A 121 -4.34 -0.70 11.60
CA ILE A 121 -4.18 0.71 11.98
C ILE A 121 -4.56 1.57 10.79
N TRP A 122 -4.14 1.12 9.61
CA TRP A 122 -4.40 1.76 8.35
C TRP A 122 -4.38 0.72 7.22
N SER A 123 -5.35 0.82 6.32
CA SER A 123 -5.47 0.00 5.12
C SER A 123 -5.56 0.90 3.89
N THR A 124 -4.99 0.44 2.77
CA THR A 124 -5.01 1.12 1.46
C THR A 124 -4.59 0.12 0.37
N THR A 125 -4.53 0.52 -0.90
CA THR A 125 -3.95 -0.29 -1.98
C THR A 125 -2.56 0.22 -2.38
N LEU A 126 -1.77 -0.63 -3.05
CA LEU A 126 -0.49 -0.19 -3.61
C LEU A 126 -0.66 0.93 -4.63
N SER A 127 -1.72 0.87 -5.46
CA SER A 127 -2.01 1.92 -6.44
C SER A 127 -2.34 3.26 -5.78
N GLU A 128 -3.14 3.27 -4.71
CA GLU A 128 -3.44 4.47 -3.92
C GLU A 128 -2.17 5.09 -3.32
N LEU A 129 -1.27 4.26 -2.76
CA LEU A 129 0.03 4.72 -2.25
C LEU A 129 0.92 5.33 -3.33
N LYS A 130 0.96 4.70 -4.51
CA LYS A 130 1.72 5.21 -5.66
C LYS A 130 1.15 6.53 -6.16
N VAL A 131 -0.17 6.65 -6.28
CA VAL A 131 -0.84 7.91 -6.67
C VAL A 131 -0.59 9.00 -5.62
N ALA A 132 -0.66 8.68 -4.33
CA ALA A 132 -0.34 9.61 -3.24
C ALA A 132 1.11 10.11 -3.30
N THR A 133 2.04 9.24 -3.70
CA THR A 133 3.44 9.62 -3.95
C THR A 133 3.55 10.57 -5.13
N GLN A 134 2.91 10.24 -6.26
CA GLN A 134 2.97 11.03 -7.48
C GLN A 134 2.32 12.42 -7.34
N ASN A 135 1.26 12.54 -6.54
CA ASN A 135 0.55 13.80 -6.34
C ASN A 135 1.05 14.61 -5.12
N GLY A 136 2.05 14.10 -4.39
CA GLY A 136 2.65 14.77 -3.24
C GLY A 136 1.87 14.63 -1.93
N SER A 137 0.75 13.91 -1.89
CA SER A 137 -0.02 13.62 -0.68
C SER A 137 0.54 12.42 0.07
N ILE A 138 1.87 12.38 0.23
CA ILE A 138 2.60 11.22 0.73
C ILE A 138 2.18 10.91 2.18
N PRO A 139 1.76 9.67 2.47
CA PRO A 139 1.34 9.28 3.80
C PRO A 139 2.51 9.33 4.78
N ASP A 140 2.20 9.74 6.01
CA ASP A 140 3.15 9.81 7.12
C ASP A 140 2.86 8.70 8.12
N LEU A 141 3.80 7.79 8.30
CA LEU A 141 3.63 6.64 9.17
C LEU A 141 3.53 7.01 10.65
N VAL A 142 4.15 8.12 11.06
CA VAL A 142 4.03 8.63 12.43
C VAL A 142 2.62 9.17 12.68
N GLN A 143 2.13 10.02 11.78
CA GLN A 143 0.78 10.60 11.91
C GLN A 143 -0.33 9.57 11.71
N LYS A 144 -0.06 8.49 10.97
CA LYS A 144 -0.98 7.35 10.83
C LYS A 144 -0.97 6.44 12.07
N GLY A 145 -0.04 6.63 13.00
CA GLY A 145 0.16 5.77 14.17
C GLY A 145 0.71 4.39 13.82
N VAL A 146 1.29 4.22 12.62
CA VAL A 146 1.96 2.97 12.22
C VAL A 146 3.32 2.85 12.90
N VAL A 147 4.00 3.99 13.03
CA VAL A 147 5.30 4.15 13.67
C VAL A 147 5.14 5.15 14.80
N ASP A 148 5.71 4.89 15.97
CA ASP A 148 5.53 5.66 17.21
C ASP A 148 4.06 6.02 17.46
N ARG A 149 3.38 5.18 18.24
CA ARG A 149 1.96 5.34 18.54
C ARG A 149 1.60 6.67 19.20
N GLU A 150 2.54 7.30 19.91
CA GLU A 150 2.31 8.59 20.55
C GLU A 150 2.27 9.75 19.53
N GLY A 151 2.74 9.52 18.30
CA GLY A 151 2.75 10.47 17.20
C GLY A 151 3.74 11.62 17.42
N ASN A 152 4.69 11.46 18.34
CA ASN A 152 5.70 12.45 18.70
C ASN A 152 7.03 12.23 17.94
N GLY A 153 7.13 11.12 17.20
CA GLY A 153 8.28 10.77 16.38
C GLY A 153 9.20 9.75 17.04
N LEU A 154 10.41 9.58 16.49
CA LEU A 154 11.44 8.70 17.05
C LEU A 154 12.59 9.52 17.61
N ALA A 155 12.85 9.39 18.92
CA ALA A 155 14.02 10.00 19.54
C ALA A 155 15.32 9.30 19.08
N PRO A 156 16.49 9.94 19.25
CA PRO A 156 17.77 9.32 18.93
C PRO A 156 17.99 8.00 19.69
N GLY A 157 18.25 6.93 18.96
CA GLY A 157 18.47 5.58 19.50
C GLY A 157 17.21 4.72 19.60
N ASP A 158 16.02 5.30 19.45
CA ASP A 158 14.76 4.55 19.51
C ASP A 158 14.51 3.77 18.20
N ASP A 159 13.79 2.67 18.34
CA ASP A 159 13.31 1.84 17.24
C ASP A 159 11.83 1.48 17.40
N ASP A 160 11.19 1.19 16.28
CA ASP A 160 9.83 0.68 16.25
C ASP A 160 9.68 -0.42 15.20
N THR A 161 8.84 -1.40 15.49
CA THR A 161 8.57 -2.54 14.61
C THR A 161 7.09 -2.60 14.29
N PHE A 162 6.80 -2.66 13.00
CA PHE A 162 5.45 -2.90 12.49
C PHE A 162 5.48 -3.95 11.38
N TYR A 163 4.29 -4.44 11.06
CA TYR A 163 4.08 -5.45 10.03
C TYR A 163 3.13 -4.92 8.97
N VAL A 164 3.32 -5.40 7.76
CA VAL A 164 2.40 -5.14 6.65
C VAL A 164 1.95 -6.47 6.10
N MET A 165 0.63 -6.65 6.05
CA MET A 165 0.00 -7.74 5.30
C MET A 165 -0.35 -7.24 3.91
N PHE A 166 0.19 -7.89 2.89
CA PHE A 166 -0.17 -7.70 1.49
C PHE A 166 -1.21 -8.76 1.13
N THR A 167 -2.39 -8.35 0.70
CA THR A 167 -3.48 -9.24 0.31
C THR A 167 -3.83 -9.00 -1.15
N PHE A 168 -3.77 -10.05 -1.98
CA PHE A 168 -4.44 -9.99 -3.28
C PHE A 168 -5.93 -10.18 -3.04
N VAL A 169 -6.69 -9.10 -3.11
CA VAL A 169 -8.11 -9.11 -2.75
C VAL A 169 -8.92 -9.88 -3.79
N ASP A 170 -9.66 -10.89 -3.34
CA ASP A 170 -10.71 -11.53 -4.12
C ASP A 170 -11.89 -10.57 -4.26
N SER A 171 -12.07 -10.03 -5.45
CA SER A 171 -13.16 -9.09 -5.74
C SER A 171 -14.50 -9.78 -5.97
N ASN A 172 -14.54 -11.12 -6.02
CA ASN A 172 -15.64 -11.93 -6.53
C ASN A 172 -15.98 -11.66 -8.01
N GLU A 173 -15.07 -11.02 -8.76
CA GLU A 173 -15.16 -10.79 -10.20
C GLU A 173 -14.06 -11.58 -10.96
N GLU A 174 -14.05 -11.53 -12.29
CA GLU A 174 -13.02 -12.20 -13.08
C GLU A 174 -11.67 -11.48 -12.96
N GLN A 175 -10.72 -12.09 -12.24
CA GLN A 175 -9.35 -11.59 -12.03
C GLN A 175 -8.29 -12.42 -12.78
N ASN A 176 -8.70 -13.24 -13.76
CA ASN A 176 -7.84 -14.13 -14.56
C ASN A 176 -6.73 -13.41 -15.34
N VAL A 177 -6.95 -12.14 -15.64
CA VAL A 177 -6.00 -11.30 -16.36
C VAL A 177 -4.68 -11.18 -15.59
N PHE A 178 -4.72 -11.12 -14.26
CA PHE A 178 -3.53 -11.06 -13.41
C PHE A 178 -2.86 -12.41 -13.15
N GLN A 179 -3.30 -13.49 -13.81
CA GLN A 179 -2.76 -14.82 -13.54
C GLN A 179 -1.33 -14.94 -14.05
N GLY A 180 -0.40 -15.12 -13.11
CA GLY A 180 1.04 -15.22 -13.38
C GLY A 180 1.76 -13.88 -13.28
N ASP A 181 1.03 -12.79 -13.10
CA ASP A 181 1.62 -11.48 -12.91
C ASP A 181 2.39 -11.38 -11.61
N SER A 182 3.34 -10.46 -11.60
CA SER A 182 4.07 -10.10 -10.41
C SER A 182 4.24 -8.59 -10.33
N LEU A 183 4.52 -8.09 -9.12
CA LEU A 183 4.74 -6.69 -8.85
C LEU A 183 6.06 -6.53 -8.11
N LYS A 184 6.92 -5.65 -8.61
CA LYS A 184 8.14 -5.23 -7.93
C LYS A 184 7.92 -3.88 -7.27
N LEU A 185 7.78 -3.88 -5.96
CA LEU A 185 7.53 -2.71 -5.11
C LEU A 185 8.84 -2.12 -4.63
N ASN A 186 8.94 -0.80 -4.64
CA ASN A 186 10.00 -0.04 -3.99
C ASN A 186 9.37 0.91 -2.96
N TRP A 187 9.79 0.76 -1.72
CA TRP A 187 9.41 1.64 -0.61
C TRP A 187 10.62 2.41 -0.11
N THR A 188 10.49 3.74 -0.08
CA THR A 188 11.46 4.61 0.57
C THR A 188 10.85 5.18 1.84
N PHE A 189 11.52 4.97 2.97
CA PHE A 189 11.14 5.56 4.25
C PHE A 189 11.85 6.90 4.41
N ASN A 190 11.24 7.97 3.91
CA ASN A 190 11.83 9.29 3.97
C ASN A 190 11.53 9.96 5.31
N SER A 191 12.54 10.06 6.17
CA SER A 191 12.43 10.68 7.48
C SER A 191 12.66 12.19 7.40
N MET A 192 11.95 12.94 8.25
CA MET A 192 12.19 14.36 8.46
C MET A 192 12.37 14.64 9.95
N GLN A 193 13.35 15.49 10.26
CA GLN A 193 13.62 15.90 11.64
C GLN A 193 12.52 16.83 12.16
N THR A 194 12.33 16.82 13.47
CA THR A 194 11.44 17.79 14.12
C THR A 194 11.91 19.23 13.87
N LYS A 195 10.99 20.19 13.95
CA LYS A 195 11.35 21.61 13.82
C LYS A 195 12.39 21.96 14.88
N GLY A 196 13.42 22.70 14.46
CA GLY A 196 14.43 23.19 15.40
C GLY A 196 13.80 24.05 16.49
N GLU A 197 14.19 23.80 17.73
CA GLU A 197 13.89 24.69 18.85
C GLU A 197 14.97 25.79 18.92
N GLU A 198 14.56 27.05 19.09
CA GLU A 198 15.51 28.12 19.40
C GLU A 198 16.21 27.79 20.73
N ARG A 199 17.54 27.88 20.73
CA ARG A 199 18.39 27.72 21.93
C ARG A 199 18.93 29.06 22.38
#